data_AF-A0AAQ3VJ34-F1
#
_entry.id   AF-A0AAQ3VJ34-F1
#
_cell.length_a   1.000
_cell.length_b   1.000
_cell.length_c   1.000
_cell.angle_alpha   90.00
_cell.angle_beta   90.00
_cell.angle_gamma   90.00
#
_symmetry.space_group_name_H-M   'P 1'
#
loop_
_entity.id
_entity.type
_entity.pdbx_description
1 polymer ?
#
loop_
_entity_poly.entity_id
_entity_poly.type
_entity_poly.pdbx_seq_one_letter_code
_entity_poly.pdbx_strand_id
1 'polypeptide(L)' 'MRASTIEEPARQVPLYGEYDVVVLGGGPAGIAAAVGAARAGRRTLLIRAGPGILHRAISGVSG' A
#
# COMPACT_ATOMS: atom_id res chain seq x y z
N MET A 1 4.65 -24.37 14.25
CA MET A 1 4.26 -24.46 12.82
C MET A 1 5.53 -24.58 12.00
N ARG A 2 5.71 -25.63 11.20
CA ARG A 2 6.79 -25.69 10.20
C ARG A 2 6.20 -25.17 8.89
N ALA A 3 6.75 -24.08 8.35
CA ALA A 3 6.35 -23.58 7.04
C ALA A 3 6.95 -24.50 5.97
N SER A 4 6.12 -24.95 5.03
CA SER A 4 6.57 -25.60 3.79
C SER A 4 7.02 -24.52 2.79
N THR A 5 8.12 -24.77 2.09
CA THR A 5 8.70 -23.85 1.10
C THR A 5 8.59 -24.43 -0.30
N ILE A 6 8.53 -23.56 -1.30
CA ILE A 6 8.60 -23.90 -2.73
C ILE A 6 9.67 -23.03 -3.41
N GLU A 7 10.22 -23.48 -4.54
CA GLU A 7 11.08 -22.65 -5.40
C GLU A 7 10.22 -21.95 -6.46
N GLU A 8 10.27 -20.61 -6.48
CA GLU A 8 9.60 -19.80 -7.51
C GLU A 8 10.64 -19.34 -8.55
N PRO A 9 10.37 -19.44 -9.88
CA PRO A 9 11.33 -19.04 -10.92
C PRO A 9 11.71 -17.55 -10.84
N ALA A 10 12.98 -17.25 -11.12
CA ALA A 10 13.46 -15.87 -11.21
C ALA A 10 12.76 -15.12 -12.35
N ARG A 11 12.11 -14.00 -12.03
CA ARG A 11 11.47 -13.11 -13.00
C ARG A 11 11.65 -11.65 -12.60
N GLN A 12 11.61 -10.77 -13.59
CA GLN A 12 11.50 -9.34 -13.34
C GLN A 12 10.06 -9.03 -12.92
N VAL A 13 9.89 -8.41 -11.76
CA VAL A 13 8.58 -8.03 -11.23
C VAL A 13 8.40 -6.54 -11.43
N PRO A 14 7.34 -6.08 -12.13
CA PRO A 14 7.09 -4.67 -12.28
C PRO A 14 6.79 -4.05 -10.91
N LEU A 15 7.47 -2.94 -10.63
CA LEU A 15 7.26 -2.18 -9.41
C LEU A 15 6.08 -1.22 -9.60
N TYR A 16 5.13 -1.23 -8.68
CA TYR A 16 4.03 -0.25 -8.65
C TYR A 16 4.49 1.16 -8.27
N GLY A 17 5.70 1.28 -7.74
CA GLY A 17 6.29 2.50 -7.20
C GLY A 17 6.92 2.25 -5.84
N GLU A 18 7.58 3.28 -5.34
CA GLU A 18 8.15 3.31 -4.00
C GLU A 18 7.24 4.10 -3.06
N TYR A 19 7.19 3.69 -1.79
CA TYR A 19 6.35 4.33 -0.78
C TYR A 19 7.08 4.28 0.55
N ASP A 20 6.98 5.35 1.34
CA ASP A 20 7.52 5.39 2.70
C ASP A 20 6.58 4.65 3.67
N VAL A 21 5.28 4.72 3.40
CA VAL A 21 4.22 4.15 4.25
C VAL A 21 3.18 3.46 3.39
N VAL A 22 2.87 2.21 3.70
CA VAL A 22 1.78 1.45 3.09
C VAL A 22 0.79 1.03 4.17
N VAL A 23 -0.48 1.41 4.01
CA VAL A 23 -1.57 1.09 4.93
C VAL A 23 -2.50 0.08 4.28
N LEU A 24 -2.68 -1.06 4.94
CA LEU A 24 -3.61 -2.12 4.52
C LEU A 24 -4.89 -2.05 5.37
N GLY A 25 -6.03 -1.86 4.73
CA GLY A 25 -7.35 -1.77 5.36
C GLY A 25 -7.96 -0.38 5.24
N GLY A 26 -9.19 -0.32 4.73
CA GLY A 26 -9.89 0.94 4.45
C GLY A 26 -10.91 1.38 5.49
N GLY A 27 -10.86 0.82 6.71
CA GLY A 27 -11.69 1.28 7.82
C GLY A 27 -11.24 2.64 8.38
N PRO A 28 -11.98 3.22 9.35
CA PRO A 28 -11.67 4.55 9.90
C PRO A 28 -10.22 4.68 10.40
N ALA A 29 -9.71 3.66 11.07
CA ALA A 29 -8.32 3.64 11.57
C ALA A 29 -7.29 3.65 10.42
N GLY A 30 -7.50 2.85 9.37
CA GLY A 30 -6.59 2.80 8.23
C GLY A 30 -6.59 4.09 7.41
N ILE A 31 -7.77 4.70 7.23
CA ILE A 31 -7.87 6.03 6.60
C ILE A 31 -7.16 7.09 7.45
N ALA A 32 -7.40 7.12 8.77
CA ALA A 32 -6.75 8.07 9.67
C ALA A 32 -5.23 7.93 9.65
N ALA A 33 -4.71 6.69 9.65
CA ALA A 33 -3.28 6.42 9.54
C ALA A 33 -2.69 6.92 8.22
N ALA A 34 -3.34 6.63 7.08
CA ALA A 34 -2.87 7.07 5.78
C ALA A 34 -2.89 8.60 5.63
N VAL A 35 -3.94 9.26 6.12
CA VAL A 35 -4.03 10.73 6.12
C VAL A 35 -2.96 11.35 7.03
N GLY A 36 -2.72 10.77 8.21
CA GLY A 36 -1.66 11.22 9.11
C GLY A 36 -0.27 11.15 8.46
N ALA A 37 0.05 10.02 7.82
CA ALA A 37 1.32 9.84 7.12
C ALA A 37 1.47 10.81 5.92
N ALA A 38 0.41 10.99 5.13
CA ALA A 38 0.42 11.94 4.03
C ALA A 38 0.61 13.39 4.52
N ARG A 39 -0.07 13.79 5.61
CA ARG A 39 0.11 15.12 6.23
C ARG A 39 1.51 15.34 6.80
N ALA A 40 2.21 14.27 7.16
CA ALA A 40 3.61 14.31 7.57
C ALA A 40 4.58 14.35 6.37
N GLY A 41 4.10 14.56 5.15
CA GLY A 41 4.91 14.65 3.93
C GLY A 41 5.44 13.32 3.42
N ARG A 42 4.85 12.19 3.81
CA ARG A 42 5.30 10.84 3.40
C ARG A 42 4.58 10.36 2.15
N ARG A 43 5.32 9.69 1.26
CA ARG A 43 4.76 8.96 0.12
C ARG A 43 3.94 7.79 0.63
N THR A 44 2.64 7.99 0.71
CA THR A 44 1.73 7.07 1.41
C THR A 44 0.80 6.36 0.43
N LEU A 45 0.70 5.03 0.56
CA LEU A 45 -0.24 4.20 -0.17
C LEU A 45 -1.29 3.62 0.79
N LEU A 46 -2.57 3.73 0.45
CA LEU A 46 -3.68 3.08 1.17
C LEU A 46 -4.32 2.01 0.28
N ILE A 47 -4.39 0.78 0.77
CA ILE A 47 -5.00 -0.37 0.07
C ILE A 47 -6.23 -0.83 0.86
N ARG A 48 -7.38 -0.99 0.20
CA ARG A 48 -8.63 -1.47 0.79
C ARG A 48 -9.12 -2.71 0.03
N ALA A 49 -9.65 -3.69 0.76
CA ALA A 49 -10.40 -4.80 0.18
C ALA A 49 -11.87 -4.38 -0.03
N GLY A 50 -12.36 -4.43 -1.28
CA GLY A 50 -13.74 -4.17 -1.65
C GLY A 50 -13.96 -4.27 -3.17
N PRO A 51 -15.19 -4.56 -3.64
CA PRO A 51 -15.50 -4.60 -5.07
C PRO A 51 -15.56 -3.16 -5.61
N GLY A 52 -14.59 -2.81 -6.46
CA GLY A 52 -14.54 -1.51 -7.14
C GLY A 52 -13.26 -0.73 -6.86
N ILE A 53 -12.51 -0.48 -7.94
CA ILE A 53 -11.35 0.41 -8.10
C ILE A 53 -10.10 0.01 -7.29
N LEU A 54 -9.24 -0.71 -8.00
CA LEU A 54 -7.86 -1.10 -7.66
C LEU A 54 -6.85 0.07 -7.61
N HIS A 55 -7.25 1.35 -7.57
CA HIS A 55 -6.25 2.42 -7.80
C HIS A 55 -6.49 3.78 -7.17
N ARG A 56 -7.41 3.98 -6.21
CA ARG A 56 -7.41 5.25 -5.47
C ARG A 56 -6.34 5.24 -4.37
N ALA A 57 -5.09 5.25 -4.81
CA ALA A 57 -4.01 5.84 -4.06
C ALA A 57 -4.39 7.31 -3.83
N ILE A 58 -4.56 7.69 -2.57
CA ILE A 58 -4.32 9.07 -2.17
C ILE A 58 -2.81 9.31 -2.32
N SER A 59 -2.32 9.37 -3.56
CA SER A 59 -1.05 10.00 -3.87
C SER A 59 -1.28 11.51 -3.73
N GLY A 60 -1.27 11.97 -2.48
CA GLY A 60 -1.21 13.40 -2.18
C GLY A 60 0.09 13.93 -2.77
N VAL A 61 -0.08 14.83 -3.73
CA VAL A 61 0.93 15.48 -4.56
C VAL A 61 2.05 16.09 -3.72
N SER A 62 3.29 15.84 -4.14
CA SER A 62 4.43 16.67 -3.80
C SER A 62 4.12 18.12 -4.17
N GLY A 63 4.00 18.97 -3.17
CA GLY A 63 3.85 20.42 -3.27
C GLY A 63 3.98 21.02 -1.90
#